data_AF-A0A7D5MTC5-F1
#
_entry.id   AF-A0A7D5MTC5-F1
#
_cell.length_a   1.000
_cell.length_b   1.000
_cell.length_c   1.000
_cell.angle_alpha   90.00
_cell.angle_beta   90.00
_cell.angle_gamma   90.00
#
_symmetry.space_group_name_H-M   'P 1'
#
loop_
_entity.id
_entity.type
_entity.pdbx_description
1 polymer ?
#
loop_
_entity_poly.entity_id
_entity_poly.type
_entity_poly.pdbx_seq_one_letter_code
_entity_poly.pdbx_strand_id
1 'polypeptide(L)' 'MTDLKPGGFIIVDGKQQPAISKEGYLSKGTKVKVIGGEESNLIVRKE' A
#
# COMPACT_ATOMS: atom_id res chain seq x y z
N MET A 1 -10.15 5.18 8.04
CA MET A 1 -9.64 5.11 6.65
C MET A 1 -8.34 5.91 6.64
N THR A 2 -7.21 5.22 6.76
CA THR A 2 -5.97 5.80 7.28
C THR A 2 -4.96 6.02 6.16
N ASP A 3 -4.26 7.15 6.18
CA ASP A 3 -3.13 7.45 5.32
C ASP A 3 -1.99 6.42 5.46
N LEU A 4 -1.31 6.08 4.36
CA LEU A 4 -0.11 5.27 4.38
C LEU A 4 1.11 6.15 4.72
N LYS A 5 1.66 6.02 5.94
CA LYS A 5 2.94 6.64 6.34
C LYS A 5 3.74 5.75 7.31
N PRO A 6 4.77 5.01 6.85
CA PRO A 6 4.99 4.48 5.49
C PRO A 6 4.11 3.25 5.20
N GLY A 7 3.41 2.74 6.21
CA GLY A 7 2.47 1.62 6.10
C GLY A 7 1.02 2.07 6.26
N GLY A 8 0.11 1.26 5.74
CA GLY A 8 -1.34 1.38 5.92
C GLY A 8 -2.04 0.33 5.09
N PHE A 9 -3.27 0.57 4.63
CA PHE A 9 -4.09 -0.50 4.08
C PHE A 9 -4.55 -0.21 2.66
N ILE A 10 -4.35 -1.18 1.79
CA ILE A 10 -4.90 -1.19 0.43
C ILE A 10 -6.00 -2.24 0.34
N ILE A 11 -6.86 -2.11 -0.66
CA ILE A 11 -7.85 -3.15 -0.97
C ILE A 11 -7.31 -3.92 -2.18
N VAL A 12 -7.01 -5.20 -1.98
CA VAL A 12 -6.65 -6.15 -3.04
C VAL A 12 -7.74 -7.21 -3.06
N ASP A 13 -8.39 -7.39 -4.21
CA ASP A 13 -9.46 -8.38 -4.39
C ASP A 13 -10.65 -8.20 -3.40
N GLY A 14 -10.99 -6.95 -3.08
CA GLY A 14 -12.02 -6.63 -2.09
C GLY A 14 -11.62 -6.89 -0.63
N LYS A 15 -10.42 -7.42 -0.37
CA LYS A 15 -9.88 -7.64 0.97
C LYS A 15 -8.92 -6.53 1.35
N GLN A 16 -9.09 -6.02 2.57
CA GLN A 16 -8.17 -5.05 3.13
C GLN A 16 -6.87 -5.78 3.53
N GLN A 17 -5.76 -5.37 2.93
CA GLN A 17 -4.43 -5.94 3.14
C GLN A 17 -3.50 -4.81 3.57
N PRO A 18 -2.61 -5.06 4.54
CA PRO A 18 -1.61 -4.08 4.92
C PRO A 18 -0.56 -3.97 3.81
N ALA A 19 -0.15 -2.75 3.53
CA ALA A 19 0.83 -2.41 2.54
C ALA A 19 1.78 -1.33 3.06
N ILE A 20 2.98 -1.30 2.49
CA ILE A 20 4.02 -0.34 2.78
C ILE A 20 4.42 0.34 1.47
N SER A 21 4.42 1.67 1.49
CA SER A 21 4.88 2.46 0.37
C SER A 21 6.41 2.54 0.35
N LYS A 22 7.02 2.13 -0.76
CA LYS A 22 8.49 2.23 -0.93
C LYS A 22 8.97 3.67 -1.15
N GLU A 23 8.11 4.53 -1.67
CA GLU A 23 8.44 5.93 -2.02
C GLU A 23 8.00 6.95 -0.96
N GLY A 24 7.45 6.49 0.17
CA GLY A 24 6.98 7.36 1.26
C GLY A 24 5.48 7.62 1.18
N TYR A 25 5.05 8.88 1.11
CA TYR A 25 3.62 9.21 1.24
C TYR A 25 2.80 8.82 0.01
N LEU A 26 1.78 7.99 0.20
CA LEU A 26 0.76 7.71 -0.81
C LEU A 26 -0.58 8.25 -0.33
N SER A 27 -1.14 9.20 -1.09
CA SER A 27 -2.47 9.73 -0.79
C SER A 27 -3.54 8.67 -1.03
N LYS A 28 -4.55 8.65 -0.16
CA LYS A 28 -5.73 7.78 -0.30
C LYS A 28 -6.36 7.94 -1.70
N GLY A 29 -6.64 6.83 -2.37
CA GLY A 29 -7.22 6.80 -3.72
C GLY A 29 -6.19 6.90 -4.86
N THR A 30 -4.90 7.05 -4.54
CA THR A 30 -3.83 6.94 -5.53
C THR A 30 -3.76 5.51 -6.05
N LYS A 31 -3.67 5.33 -7.37
CA LYS A 31 -3.37 4.03 -7.97
C LYS A 31 -1.92 3.67 -7.66
N VAL A 32 -1.75 2.47 -7.12
CA VAL A 32 -0.46 1.98 -6.67
C VAL A 32 -0.20 0.63 -7.30
N LYS A 33 1.06 0.38 -7.64
CA LYS A 33 1.52 -0.89 -8.19
C LYS A 33 2.22 -1.69 -7.11
N VAL A 34 1.78 -2.93 -6.89
CA VAL A 34 2.47 -3.87 -6.02
C VAL A 34 3.78 -4.27 -6.69
N ILE A 35 4.89 -4.06 -6.00
CA ILE A 35 6.24 -4.39 -6.46
C ILE A 35 6.90 -5.50 -5.65
N GLY A 36 6.28 -5.92 -4.56
CA GLY A 36 6.73 -7.04 -3.74
C GLY A 36 5.82 -7.26 -2.53
N GLY A 37 6.17 -8.26 -1.72
CA GLY A 37 5.59 -8.50 -0.41
C GLY A 37 6.70 -8.79 0.58
N GLU A 38 6.67 -8.14 1.74
CA GLU A 38 7.63 -8.32 2.82
C GLU A 38 6.88 -8.82 4.06
N GLU A 39 7.19 -10.05 4.47
CA GLU A 39 6.51 -10.78 5.54
C GLU A 39 4.98 -10.86 5.36
N SER A 40 4.25 -9.95 5.99
CA SER A 40 2.78 -9.84 5.96
C SER A 40 2.29 -8.55 5.27
N ASN A 41 3.19 -7.73 4.75
CA ASN A 41 2.90 -6.43 4.16
C ASN A 41 3.19 -6.43 2.66
N LEU A 42 2.30 -5.83 1.87
CA LEU A 42 2.54 -5.63 0.44
C LEU A 42 3.38 -4.38 0.19
N ILE A 43 4.52 -4.49 -0.49
CA ILE A 43 5.30 -3.32 -0.90
C ILE A 43 4.66 -2.76 -2.17
N VAL A 44 4.23 -1.50 -2.10
CA VAL A 44 3.63 -0.77 -3.20
C VAL A 44 4.43 0.47 -3.56
N ARG A 45 4.34 0.88 -4.81
CA ARG A 45 4.87 2.15 -5.32
C ARG A 45 3.80 2.93 -6.06
N LYS A 46 3.99 4.23 -6.25
CA LYS A 46 3.08 5.01 -7.09
C LYS A 46 3.20 4.50 -8.54
N GLU A 47 2.08 4.41 -9.24
CA GLU A 47 2.10 4.15 -10.69
C GLU A 47 2.74 5.32 -11.46
#